data_AF-R6CEE4-F1
#
_entry.id   AF-R6CEE4-F1
#
_cell.length_a   1.000
_cell.length_b   1.000
_cell.length_c   1.000
_cell.angle_alpha   90.00
_cell.angle_beta   90.00
_cell.angle_gamma   90.00
#
_symmetry.space_group_name_H-M   'P 1'
#
loop_
_entity.id
_entity.type
_entity.pdbx_description
1 polymer ?
#
loop_
_entity_poly.entity_id
_entity_poly.type
_entity_poly.pdbx_seq_one_letter_code
_entity_poly.pdbx_strand_id
1 'polypeptide(L)' 'MRENKIIRISVCPRCGQAYREHPALSRLDNETLICPDCGTREALDSIGVKPEEQEQIIASIHRCRQPE' A
#
# COMPACT_ATOMS: atom_id res chain seq x y z
N MET A 1 15.59 -21.67 -16.41
CA MET A 1 16.00 -21.51 -14.99
C MET A 1 14.74 -21.17 -14.20
N ARG A 2 14.38 -21.92 -13.16
CA ARG A 2 13.20 -21.62 -12.33
C ARG A 2 13.66 -20.57 -11.29
N GLU A 3 13.23 -19.33 -11.46
CA GLU A 3 13.48 -18.28 -10.47
C GLU A 3 12.81 -18.66 -9.15
N ASN A 4 13.61 -18.95 -8.13
CA ASN A 4 13.13 -19.10 -6.76
C ASN A 4 12.77 -17.70 -6.25
N LYS A 5 11.52 -17.29 -6.45
CA LYS A 5 10.99 -16.00 -6.01
C LYS A 5 10.95 -15.97 -4.48
N ILE A 6 11.99 -15.43 -3.85
CA ILE A 6 12.00 -15.17 -2.40
C ILE A 6 10.94 -14.09 -2.13
N ILE A 7 9.82 -14.50 -1.53
CA ILE A 7 8.75 -13.57 -1.15
C ILE A 7 9.17 -12.92 0.18
N ARG A 8 9.66 -11.68 0.13
CA ARG A 8 9.96 -10.90 1.34
C ARG A 8 8.66 -10.36 1.91
N ILE A 9 8.33 -10.79 3.12
CA ILE A 9 7.23 -10.21 3.91
C ILE A 9 7.83 -9.08 4.73
N SER A 10 7.30 -7.87 4.59
CA SER A 10 7.68 -6.69 5.38
C SER A 10 6.52 -6.24 6.24
N VAL A 11 6.80 -5.57 7.35
CA VAL A 11 5.78 -5.02 8.24
C VAL A 11 5.75 -3.50 8.05
N CYS A 12 4.57 -2.95 7.78
CA CYS A 12 4.42 -1.52 7.58
C CYS A 12 4.66 -0.77 8.90
N PRO A 13 5.59 0.20 8.96
CA PRO A 13 5.84 0.96 10.18
C PRO A 13 4.69 1.91 10.54
N ARG A 14 3.74 2.16 9.61
CA ARG A 14 2.57 3.03 9.83
C ARG A 14 1.37 2.33 10.45
N CYS A 15 0.99 1.19 9.89
CA CYS A 15 -0.23 0.49 10.30
C CYS A 15 0.03 -0.88 10.95
N GLY A 16 1.29 -1.32 11.01
CA GLY A 16 1.69 -2.61 11.58
C GLY A 16 1.29 -3.83 10.74
N GLN A 17 0.68 -3.64 9.56
CA GLN A 17 0.25 -4.75 8.71
C GLN A 17 1.42 -5.34 7.93
N ALA A 18 1.45 -6.66 7.85
CA ALA A 18 2.38 -7.38 6.99
C ALA A 18 1.95 -7.24 5.53
N TYR A 19 2.90 -6.90 4.65
CA TYR A 19 2.66 -6.79 3.21
C TYR A 19 3.74 -7.55 2.42
N ARG A 20 3.36 -8.03 1.24
CA ARG A 20 4.21 -8.79 0.32
C ARG A 20 4.49 -8.04 -0.98
N GLU A 21 3.73 -6.98 -1.21
CA GLU A 21 3.81 -6.16 -2.41
C GLU A 21 5.01 -5.21 -2.34
N HIS A 22 5.30 -4.54 -3.45
CA HIS A 22 6.36 -3.55 -3.48
C HIS A 22 6.02 -2.39 -2.52
N PRO A 23 6.95 -1.96 -1.64
CA PRO A 23 6.68 -0.86 -0.71
C PRO A 23 6.43 0.44 -1.46
N ALA A 24 5.63 1.32 -0.87
CA ALA A 24 5.49 2.72 -1.28
C ALA A 24 6.44 3.61 -0.48
N LEU A 25 6.95 4.67 -1.09
CA LEU A 25 7.69 5.72 -0.37
C LEU A 25 6.68 6.69 0.26
N SER A 26 6.82 6.97 1.56
CA SER A 26 5.92 7.88 2.26
C SER A 26 6.03 9.30 1.73
N ARG A 27 4.88 9.97 1.56
CA ARG A 27 4.80 11.38 1.13
C ARG A 27 4.98 12.37 2.28
N LEU A 28 4.91 11.89 3.53
CA LEU A 28 5.04 12.73 4.70
C LEU A 28 6.51 13.04 5.03
N ASP A 29 7.42 12.10 4.78
CA ASP A 29 8.87 12.26 5.04
C ASP A 29 9.75 12.03 3.80
N ASN A 30 9.25 11.44 2.71
CA ASN A 30 10.01 11.06 1.51
C ASN A 30 11.17 10.09 1.76
N GLU A 31 11.14 9.36 2.87
CA GLU A 31 12.21 8.43 3.28
C GLU A 31 11.65 7.05 3.67
N THR A 32 10.53 7.02 4.40
CA THR A 32 10.02 5.78 4.98
C THR A 32 9.33 4.91 3.94
N LEU A 33 9.74 3.64 3.86
CA LEU A 33 9.05 2.62 3.07
C LEU A 33 7.85 2.05 3.84
N ILE A 34 6.66 2.18 3.25
CA ILE A 34 5.37 1.79 3.85
C ILE A 34 4.63 0.81 2.94
N CYS A 35 3.53 0.23 3.44
CA CYS A 35 2.69 -0.64 2.61
C CYS A 35 1.95 0.17 1.51
N PRO A 36 1.55 -0.49 0.41
CA PRO A 36 0.81 0.16 -0.68
C PRO A 36 -0.46 0.89 -0.24
N ASP A 37 -1.20 0.33 0.71
CA ASP A 37 -2.46 0.93 1.18
C ASP A 37 -2.20 2.22 1.96
N CYS A 38 -1.19 2.25 2.83
CA CYS A 38 -0.79 3.50 3.50
C CYS A 38 -0.27 4.54 2.49
N GLY A 39 0.49 4.12 1.48
CA GLY A 39 0.92 5.02 0.40
C GLY A 39 -0.26 5.59 -0.39
N THR A 40 -1.28 4.78 -0.64
CA THR A 40 -2.53 5.23 -1.31
C THR A 40 -3.27 6.24 -0.43
N ARG A 41 -3.40 5.98 0.88
CA ARG A 41 -4.00 6.94 1.83
C ARG A 41 -3.26 8.26 1.81
N GLU A 42 -1.93 8.26 1.93
CA GLU A 42 -1.13 9.49 1.90
C GLU A 42 -1.27 10.25 0.57
N ALA A 43 -1.36 9.53 -0.56
CA ALA A 43 -1.59 10.16 -1.86
C ALA A 43 -2.98 10.80 -1.96
N LEU A 44 -4.02 10.10 -1.52
CA LEU A 44 -5.39 10.60 -1.54
C LEU A 44 -5.61 11.76 -0.56
N ASP A 45 -4.99 11.69 0.62
CA ASP A 45 -5.01 12.78 1.60
C ASP A 45 -4.38 14.05 1.04
N SER A 46 -3.26 13.94 0.30
CA SER A 46 -2.58 15.08 -0.30
C SER A 46 -3.41 15.86 -1.33
N ILE A 47 -4.44 15.23 -1.90
CA ILE A 47 -5.38 15.86 -2.83
C ILE A 47 -6.73 16.20 -2.18
N GLY A 48 -6.86 16.03 -0.86
CA GLY A 48 -8.04 16.41 -0.08
C GLY A 48 -9.19 15.39 -0.10
N VAL A 49 -8.93 14.13 -0.46
CA VAL A 49 -9.95 13.07 -0.43
C VAL A 49 -10.20 12.65 1.02
N LYS A 50 -11.48 12.60 1.42
CA LYS A 50 -11.88 12.27 2.80
C LYS A 50 -11.57 10.81 3.14
N PRO A 51 -11.25 10.48 4.41
CA PRO A 51 -10.92 9.12 4.83
C PRO A 51 -11.94 8.05 4.42
N GLU A 52 -13.23 8.37 4.48
CA GLU A 52 -14.31 7.45 4.11
C GLU A 52 -14.28 7.07 2.62
N GLU A 53 -13.89 8.00 1.76
CA GLU A 53 -13.72 7.78 0.33
C GLU A 53 -12.41 7.05 0.04
N GLN A 54 -11.35 7.32 0.82
CA GLN A 54 -10.08 6.60 0.70
C GLN A 54 -10.27 5.09 0.89
N GLU A 55 -11.00 4.67 1.92
CA GLU A 55 -11.25 3.24 2.16
C GLU A 55 -12.08 2.60 1.03
N GLN A 56 -13.02 3.33 0.43
CA GLN A 56 -13.78 2.83 -0.73
C GLN A 56 -12.89 2.66 -1.96
N ILE A 57 -11.97 3.59 -2.21
CA ILE A 57 -11.01 3.53 -3.31
C ILE A 57 -10.07 2.34 -3.10
N ILE A 58 -9.50 2.19 -1.90
CA ILE A 58 -8.58 1.09 -1.56
C ILE A 58 -9.29 -0.26 -1.71
N ALA A 59 -10.51 -0.40 -1.18
CA ALA A 59 -11.29 -1.62 -1.36
C ALA A 59 -11.57 -1.93 -2.83
N SER A 60 -11.77 -0.91 -3.67
CA SER A 60 -11.96 -1.07 -5.11
C SER A 60 -10.68 -1.55 -5.81
N ILE A 61 -9.52 -1.01 -5.43
CA ILE A 61 -8.21 -1.46 -5.94
C ILE A 61 -7.97 -2.93 -5.59
N HIS A 62 -8.25 -3.34 -4.35
CA HIS A 62 -8.12 -4.73 -3.93
C HIS A 62 -9.04 -5.66 -4.73
N ARG A 63 -10.30 -5.27 -4.96
CA ARG A 63 -11.23 -6.04 -5.81
C ARG A 63 -10.71 -6.22 -7.24
N CYS A 64 -10.14 -5.17 -7.84
CA CYS A 64 -9.58 -5.26 -9.20
C CYS A 64 -8.29 -6.08 -9.28
N ARG A 65 -7.55 -6.24 -8.17
CA ARG A 65 -6.29 -7.01 -8.13
C ARG A 65 -6.49 -8.50 -7.91
N GLN A 66 -7.65 -8.96 -7.45
CA GLN A 66 -7.93 -10.38 -7.34
C GLN A 66 -8.24 -10.94 -8.74
N PRO A 67 -7.42 -11.84 -9.30
CA PRO A 67 -7.81 -12.58 -10.49
C PRO A 67 -8.98 -13.51 -10.13
N GLU A 68 -9.97 -13.61 -11.02
CA GLU A 68 -10.93 -14.73 -11.03
C GLU A 68 -10.22 -16.08 -11.09
#